data_AF-A0A6C0C1W1-F1
#
_entry.id   AF-A0A6C0C1W1-F1
#
_cell.length_a   1.000
_cell.length_b   1.000
_cell.length_c   1.000
_cell.angle_alpha   90.00
_cell.angle_beta   90.00
_cell.angle_gamma   90.00
#
_symmetry.space_group_name_H-M   'P 1'
#
loop_
_entity.id
_entity.type
_entity.pdbx_description
1 polymer ?
#
loop_
_entity_poly.entity_id
_entity_poly.type
_entity_poly.pdbx_seq_one_letter_code
_entity_poly.pdbx_strand_id
1 'polypeptide(L)'
;MAKTRKRKKRFDKITKSKRKMRKKRHFTRKDYNSGEGMLTSVWGPSMWHYMHTISFNYPVKPTRENKKYYKQFIYNLRYTLPCKWCRINLTKNLKVYPLKQCDLKNRYKFSKWVYGLHEHVNKMLGKKSGLSYCDVRDRYENFRSRCTQEEEKKKIVKINLGRGRKTHKIKRERGCTEPFHGKKSKCIIKIVPKDSKTPTFQMDKKCKKIKIN
;
A
#
# COMPACT_ATOMS: atom_id res chain seq x y z
N MET A 1 80.00 -18.84 32.07
CA MET A 1 78.96 -17.85 32.41
C MET A 1 77.78 -17.99 31.48
N ALA A 2 76.60 -18.20 32.06
CA ALA A 2 75.32 -18.32 31.38
C ALA A 2 74.88 -17.00 30.71
N LYS A 3 74.04 -17.07 29.66
CA LYS A 3 72.71 -16.41 29.60
C LYS A 3 72.05 -16.45 28.21
N THR A 4 71.06 -17.35 28.12
CA THR A 4 69.66 -17.12 27.68
C THR A 4 69.29 -16.65 26.26
N ARG A 5 68.66 -17.59 25.53
CA ARG A 5 67.25 -17.59 25.07
C ARG A 5 66.64 -16.23 24.68
N LYS A 6 66.24 -16.08 23.40
CA LYS A 6 64.96 -15.45 23.04
C LYS A 6 64.40 -16.03 21.73
N ARG A 7 63.40 -16.90 21.91
CA ARG A 7 62.45 -17.41 20.89
C ARG A 7 61.86 -16.23 20.10
N LYS A 8 62.18 -16.11 18.80
CA LYS A 8 61.41 -15.25 17.88
C LYS A 8 60.13 -16.03 17.50
N LYS A 9 59.03 -15.73 18.19
CA LYS A 9 57.71 -16.31 17.90
C LYS A 9 57.27 -15.87 16.49
N ARG A 10 56.86 -16.87 15.69
CA ARG A 10 56.08 -16.74 14.46
C ARG A 10 54.94 -15.75 14.67
N PHE A 11 54.86 -14.76 13.79
CA PHE A 11 53.61 -14.07 13.47
C PHE A 11 53.43 -14.16 11.95
N ASP A 12 52.99 -15.32 11.50
CA ASP A 12 52.39 -15.47 10.18
C ASP A 12 51.14 -14.59 10.16
N LYS A 13 51.24 -13.41 9.54
CA LYS A 13 50.08 -12.58 9.21
C LYS A 13 49.26 -13.32 8.15
N ILE A 14 48.38 -14.19 8.62
CA ILE A 14 47.25 -14.71 7.83
C ILE A 14 46.31 -13.52 7.60
N THR A 15 46.58 -12.72 6.58
CA THR A 15 45.60 -11.80 6.00
C THR A 15 44.59 -12.65 5.22
N LYS A 16 43.62 -13.21 5.94
CA LYS A 16 42.38 -13.73 5.34
C LYS A 16 41.67 -12.56 4.67
N SER A 17 42.00 -12.32 3.40
CA SER A 17 41.22 -11.50 2.48
C SER A 17 39.78 -12.03 2.49
N LYS A 18 38.90 -11.34 3.20
CA LYS A 18 37.45 -11.59 3.14
C LYS A 18 36.99 -11.14 1.76
N ARG A 19 37.17 -12.00 0.75
CA ARG A 19 36.60 -11.81 -0.58
C ARG A 19 35.07 -11.85 -0.43
N LYS A 20 34.46 -10.67 -0.23
CA LYS A 20 32.99 -10.50 -0.21
C LYS A 20 32.45 -11.16 -1.47
N MET A 21 31.72 -12.26 -1.32
CA MET A 21 31.05 -12.88 -2.46
C MET A 21 30.09 -11.84 -3.05
N ARG A 22 30.38 -11.37 -4.27
CA ARG A 22 29.46 -10.49 -5.01
C ARG A 22 28.16 -11.27 -5.20
N LYS A 23 27.07 -10.76 -4.62
CA LYS A 23 25.72 -11.30 -4.87
C LYS A 23 25.49 -11.28 -6.39
N LYS A 24 25.34 -12.45 -7.01
CA LYS A 24 24.99 -12.57 -8.43
C LYS A 24 23.61 -11.93 -8.60
N ARG A 25 23.52 -10.86 -9.40
CA ARG A 25 22.26 -10.20 -9.75
C ARG A 25 21.85 -10.70 -11.13
N HIS A 26 20.57 -11.05 -11.28
CA HIS A 26 20.03 -11.52 -12.55
C HIS A 26 19.84 -10.39 -13.58
N PHE A 27 19.61 -9.16 -13.11
CA PHE A 27 19.34 -8.00 -13.97
C PHE A 27 20.60 -7.16 -14.22
N THR A 28 20.67 -6.62 -15.42
CA THR A 28 21.72 -5.72 -15.90
C THR A 28 21.34 -4.25 -15.66
N ARG A 29 22.31 -3.34 -15.84
CA ARG A 29 22.06 -1.89 -15.77
C ARG A 29 21.08 -1.42 -16.86
N LYS A 30 21.10 -2.05 -18.03
CA LYS A 30 20.16 -1.76 -19.13
C LYS A 30 18.73 -2.09 -18.72
N ASP A 31 18.53 -3.21 -18.02
CA ASP A 31 17.20 -3.61 -17.52
C ASP A 31 16.65 -2.60 -16.50
N TYR A 32 17.49 -2.13 -15.57
CA TYR A 32 17.07 -1.13 -14.57
C TYR A 32 16.75 0.23 -15.17
N ASN A 33 17.37 0.57 -16.30
CA ASN A 33 17.15 1.84 -17.00
C ASN A 33 16.13 1.73 -18.14
N SER A 34 15.43 0.60 -18.23
CA SER A 34 14.37 0.41 -19.22
C SER A 34 13.24 1.41 -19.02
N GLY A 35 12.75 1.98 -20.12
CA GLY A 35 11.56 2.86 -20.14
C GLY A 35 10.23 2.09 -20.18
N GLU A 36 10.29 0.76 -20.17
CA GLU A 36 9.11 -0.10 -20.23
C GLU A 36 8.24 0.02 -18.97
N GLY A 37 6.93 -0.10 -19.15
CA GLY A 37 5.97 -0.06 -18.04
C GLY A 37 5.96 -1.36 -17.23
N MET A 38 5.48 -1.28 -15.99
CA MET A 38 5.27 -2.47 -15.16
C MET A 38 4.03 -3.24 -15.61
N LEU A 39 4.09 -4.58 -15.54
CA LEU A 39 2.96 -5.46 -15.88
C LEU A 39 1.68 -5.06 -15.13
N THR A 40 0.63 -4.72 -15.88
CA THR A 40 -0.62 -4.17 -15.32
C THR A 40 -1.36 -5.15 -14.42
N SER A 41 -1.19 -6.46 -14.62
CA SER A 41 -1.73 -7.51 -13.76
C SER A 41 -1.11 -7.54 -12.36
N VAL A 42 0.13 -7.03 -12.20
CA VAL A 42 0.85 -7.04 -10.92
C VAL A 42 0.45 -5.85 -10.03
N TRP A 43 0.35 -4.65 -10.61
CA TRP A 43 0.10 -3.43 -9.83
C TRP A 43 -1.32 -2.88 -9.95
N GLY A 44 -2.02 -3.16 -11.06
CA GLY A 44 -3.36 -2.63 -11.35
C GLY A 44 -4.37 -2.95 -10.25
N PRO A 45 -4.50 -4.22 -9.82
CA PRO A 45 -5.37 -4.57 -8.69
C PRO A 45 -5.05 -3.82 -7.40
N SER A 46 -3.77 -3.66 -7.07
CA SER A 46 -3.32 -2.94 -5.89
C SER A 46 -3.66 -1.45 -5.96
N MET A 47 -3.54 -0.84 -7.14
CA MET A 47 -3.97 0.55 -7.36
C MET A 47 -5.48 0.71 -7.20
N TRP A 48 -6.28 -0.19 -7.78
CA TRP A 48 -7.74 -0.15 -7.58
C TRP A 48 -8.11 -0.38 -6.12
N HIS A 49 -7.44 -1.31 -5.44
CA HIS A 49 -7.62 -1.53 -4.00
C HIS A 49 -7.36 -0.26 -3.19
N TYR A 50 -6.26 0.44 -3.48
CA TYR A 50 -5.92 1.71 -2.86
C TYR A 50 -6.96 2.80 -3.15
N MET A 51 -7.37 2.98 -4.40
CA MET A 51 -8.36 3.98 -4.80
C MET A 51 -9.72 3.73 -4.15
N HIS A 52 -10.19 2.48 -4.12
CA HIS A 52 -11.42 2.12 -3.41
C HIS A 52 -11.30 2.42 -1.91
N THR A 53 -10.20 2.04 -1.28
CA THR A 53 -9.94 2.30 0.14
C THR A 53 -9.96 3.81 0.46
N ILE A 54 -9.29 4.63 -0.36
CA ILE A 54 -9.35 6.10 -0.27
C ILE A 54 -10.79 6.59 -0.38
N SER A 55 -11.54 6.07 -1.36
CA SER A 55 -12.90 6.55 -1.63
C SER A 55 -13.88 6.22 -0.51
N PHE A 56 -13.81 5.02 0.08
CA PHE A 56 -14.63 4.63 1.23
C PHE A 56 -14.16 5.28 2.54
N ASN A 57 -12.95 5.83 2.58
CA ASN A 57 -12.49 6.65 3.70
C ASN A 57 -12.72 8.16 3.51
N TYR A 58 -13.16 8.61 2.34
CA TYR A 58 -13.44 10.02 2.08
C TYR A 58 -14.40 10.61 3.12
N PRO A 59 -14.26 11.87 3.56
CA PRO A 59 -15.12 12.42 4.60
C PRO A 59 -16.60 12.41 4.21
N VAL A 60 -17.48 12.17 5.19
CA VAL A 60 -18.93 12.28 4.98
C VAL A 60 -19.33 13.73 4.70
N LYS A 61 -18.68 14.68 5.38
CA LYS A 61 -18.83 16.13 5.19
C LYS A 61 -17.47 16.72 4.79
N PRO A 62 -17.06 16.64 3.51
CA PRO A 62 -15.73 17.07 3.07
C PRO A 62 -15.61 18.59 2.99
N THR A 63 -14.46 19.12 3.42
CA THR A 63 -14.10 20.53 3.25
C THR A 63 -13.79 20.86 1.78
N ARG A 64 -13.71 22.15 1.44
CA ARG A 64 -13.29 22.59 0.10
C ARG A 64 -11.91 22.05 -0.28
N GLU A 65 -10.99 22.00 0.67
CA GLU A 65 -9.65 21.44 0.47
C GLU A 65 -9.68 19.93 0.25
N ASN A 66 -10.49 19.19 1.01
CA ASN A 66 -10.64 17.74 0.77
C ASN A 66 -11.11 17.49 -0.67
N LYS A 67 -12.10 18.25 -1.16
CA LYS A 67 -12.59 18.13 -2.55
C LYS A 67 -11.47 18.42 -3.56
N LYS A 68 -10.70 19.49 -3.34
CA LYS A 68 -9.55 19.87 -4.18
C LYS A 68 -8.51 18.75 -4.25
N TYR A 69 -8.01 18.27 -3.11
CA TYR A 69 -6.92 17.31 -3.07
C TYR A 69 -7.31 15.93 -3.61
N TYR A 70 -8.52 15.46 -3.32
CA TYR A 70 -8.99 14.18 -3.88
C TYR A 70 -9.21 14.25 -5.38
N LYS A 71 -9.71 15.40 -5.90
CA LYS A 71 -9.79 15.62 -7.34
C LYS A 71 -8.41 15.63 -7.98
N GLN A 72 -7.46 16.38 -7.41
CA GLN A 72 -6.08 16.42 -7.90
C GLN A 72 -5.42 15.04 -7.88
N PHE A 73 -5.60 14.26 -6.81
CA PHE A 73 -5.11 12.89 -6.72
C PHE A 73 -5.55 12.05 -7.92
N ILE A 74 -6.86 12.01 -8.22
CA ILE A 74 -7.41 11.26 -9.36
C ILE A 74 -6.85 11.77 -10.69
N TYR A 75 -6.83 13.08 -10.92
CA TYR A 75 -6.39 13.64 -12.20
C TYR A 75 -4.88 13.49 -12.41
N ASN A 76 -4.09 13.44 -11.35
CA ASN A 76 -2.64 13.25 -11.41
C ASN A 76 -2.24 11.82 -11.78
N LEU A 77 -3.13 10.83 -11.61
CA LEU A 77 -2.89 9.47 -12.08
C LEU A 77 -2.62 9.41 -13.60
N ARG A 78 -3.15 10.36 -14.38
CA ARG A 78 -2.84 10.50 -15.81
C ARG A 78 -1.36 10.71 -16.10
N TYR A 79 -0.57 11.10 -15.10
CA TYR A 79 0.87 11.34 -15.25
C TYR A 79 1.72 10.27 -14.55
N THR A 80 1.20 9.61 -13.52
CA THR A 80 2.01 8.76 -12.63
C THR A 80 1.77 7.26 -12.75
N LEU A 81 0.72 6.80 -13.46
CA LEU A 81 0.51 5.36 -13.64
C LEU A 81 1.72 4.72 -14.33
N PRO A 82 2.23 3.56 -13.87
CA PRO A 82 3.45 2.92 -14.39
C PRO A 82 3.19 2.16 -15.71
N CYS A 83 2.43 2.76 -16.61
CA CYS A 83 2.00 2.22 -17.90
C CYS A 83 1.60 3.38 -18.82
N LYS A 84 2.33 3.58 -19.93
CA LYS A 84 2.10 4.67 -20.90
C LYS A 84 0.67 4.69 -21.43
N TRP A 85 0.19 3.55 -21.91
CA TRP A 85 -1.16 3.44 -22.47
C TRP A 85 -2.25 3.66 -21.43
N CYS A 86 -2.03 3.22 -20.19
CA CYS A 86 -2.96 3.42 -19.09
C CYS A 86 -3.13 4.92 -18.76
N ARG A 87 -2.04 5.71 -18.83
CA ARG A 87 -2.08 7.17 -18.68
C ARG A 87 -2.88 7.87 -19.77
N ILE A 88 -2.64 7.49 -21.03
CA ILE A 88 -3.37 8.01 -22.19
C ILE A 88 -4.87 7.65 -22.10
N ASN A 89 -5.18 6.39 -21.79
CA ASN A 89 -6.55 5.92 -21.68
C ASN A 89 -7.27 6.57 -20.51
N LEU A 90 -6.64 6.71 -19.34
CA LEU A 90 -7.26 7.43 -18.22
C LEU A 90 -7.57 8.89 -18.58
N THR A 91 -6.71 9.54 -19.38
CA THR A 91 -6.97 10.89 -19.88
C THR A 91 -8.24 10.95 -20.73
N LYS A 92 -8.44 9.98 -21.62
CA LYS A 92 -9.67 9.85 -22.43
C LYS A 92 -10.89 9.52 -21.56
N ASN A 93 -10.75 8.57 -20.63
CA ASN A 93 -11.82 8.15 -19.74
C ASN A 93 -12.29 9.31 -18.86
N LEU A 94 -11.40 10.16 -18.37
CA LEU A 94 -11.77 11.34 -17.57
C LEU A 94 -12.39 12.48 -18.39
N LYS A 95 -12.34 12.44 -19.73
CA LYS A 95 -13.15 13.32 -20.59
C LYS A 95 -14.58 12.83 -20.71
N VAL A 96 -14.76 11.51 -20.87
CA VAL A 96 -16.09 10.87 -21.01
C VAL A 96 -16.80 10.76 -19.65
N TYR A 97 -16.05 10.43 -18.60
CA TYR A 97 -16.52 10.24 -17.24
C TYR A 97 -15.76 11.16 -16.27
N PRO A 98 -15.98 12.50 -16.35
CA PRO A 98 -15.26 13.45 -15.52
C PRO A 98 -15.68 13.35 -14.05
N LEU A 99 -14.76 13.67 -13.15
CA LEU A 99 -15.08 13.82 -11.72
C LEU A 99 -15.59 15.24 -11.47
N LYS A 100 -16.91 15.37 -11.35
CA LYS A 100 -17.60 16.65 -11.18
C LYS A 100 -17.69 17.03 -9.70
N GLN A 101 -18.07 18.27 -9.43
CA GLN A 101 -18.20 18.76 -8.06
C GLN A 101 -19.30 18.02 -7.28
N CYS A 102 -20.37 17.57 -7.96
CA CYS A 102 -21.44 16.77 -7.36
C CYS A 102 -20.96 15.40 -6.88
N ASP A 103 -19.94 14.83 -7.53
CA ASP A 103 -19.36 13.53 -7.17
C ASP A 103 -18.51 13.66 -5.90
N LEU A 104 -18.01 14.85 -5.59
CA LEU A 104 -17.22 15.15 -4.40
C LEU A 104 -18.08 15.66 -3.22
N LYS A 105 -19.41 15.56 -3.32
CA LYS A 105 -20.32 16.08 -2.28
C LYS A 105 -20.12 15.40 -0.92
N ASN A 106 -19.90 14.09 -0.92
CA ASN A 106 -19.71 13.27 0.28
C ASN A 106 -19.06 11.93 -0.10
N ARG A 107 -18.72 11.13 0.93
CA ARG A 107 -18.21 9.76 0.79
C ARG A 107 -18.94 8.94 -0.27
N TYR A 108 -20.27 8.83 -0.15
CA TYR A 108 -21.09 8.00 -1.04
C TYR A 108 -20.95 8.41 -2.52
N LYS A 109 -21.05 9.70 -2.82
CA LYS A 109 -20.94 10.20 -4.19
C LYS A 109 -19.56 9.92 -4.77
N PHE A 110 -18.51 10.10 -3.96
CA PHE A 110 -17.14 9.93 -4.44
C PHE A 110 -16.78 8.44 -4.63
N SER A 111 -17.12 7.58 -3.67
CA SER A 111 -16.91 6.14 -3.81
C SER A 111 -17.74 5.53 -4.93
N LYS A 112 -18.97 6.02 -5.15
CA LYS A 112 -19.80 5.60 -6.29
C LYS A 112 -19.19 6.01 -7.63
N TRP A 113 -18.61 7.20 -7.71
CA TRP A 113 -17.88 7.64 -8.90
C TRP A 113 -16.63 6.79 -9.15
N VAL A 114 -15.84 6.46 -8.12
CA VAL A 114 -14.66 5.57 -8.27
C VAL A 114 -15.06 4.17 -8.73
N TYR A 115 -16.15 3.63 -8.19
CA TYR A 115 -16.77 2.40 -8.69
C TYR A 115 -17.18 2.51 -10.17
N GLY A 116 -17.88 3.58 -10.55
CA GLY A 116 -18.30 3.81 -11.93
C GLY A 116 -17.11 3.89 -12.91
N LEU A 117 -16.03 4.58 -12.53
CA LEU A 117 -14.80 4.63 -13.31
C LEU A 117 -14.18 3.24 -13.48
N HIS A 118 -14.14 2.44 -12.40
CA HIS A 118 -13.59 1.09 -12.45
C HIS A 118 -14.40 0.18 -13.39
N GLU A 119 -15.74 0.24 -13.33
CA GLU A 119 -16.60 -0.53 -14.22
C GLU A 119 -16.53 -0.04 -15.67
N HIS A 120 -16.37 1.28 -15.89
CA HIS A 120 -16.12 1.82 -17.22
C HIS A 120 -14.83 1.26 -17.83
N VAL A 121 -13.74 1.23 -17.07
CA VAL A 121 -12.47 0.60 -17.50
C VAL A 121 -12.63 -0.90 -17.73
N ASN A 122 -13.37 -1.61 -16.85
CA ASN A 122 -13.64 -3.03 -17.04
C ASN A 122 -14.38 -3.29 -18.36
N LYS A 123 -15.42 -2.51 -18.66
CA LYS A 123 -16.16 -2.60 -19.93
C LYS A 123 -15.24 -2.41 -21.15
N MET A 124 -14.36 -1.41 -21.12
CA MET A 124 -13.39 -1.17 -22.22
C MET A 124 -12.42 -2.33 -22.42
N LEU A 125 -12.08 -3.06 -21.35
CA LEU A 125 -11.17 -4.21 -21.40
C LEU A 125 -11.90 -5.54 -21.61
N GLY A 126 -13.21 -5.54 -21.87
CA GLY A 126 -14.02 -6.76 -22.00
C GLY A 126 -14.16 -7.56 -20.70
N LYS A 127 -13.96 -6.92 -19.55
CA LYS A 127 -14.02 -7.56 -18.22
C LYS A 127 -15.37 -7.30 -17.56
N LYS A 128 -15.81 -8.25 -16.73
CA LYS A 128 -16.99 -8.11 -15.86
C LYS A 128 -16.56 -8.32 -14.42
N SER A 129 -16.91 -7.39 -13.53
CA SER A 129 -16.66 -7.55 -12.09
C SER A 129 -17.66 -8.52 -11.44
N GLY A 130 -18.92 -8.51 -11.91
CA GLY A 130 -20.03 -9.24 -11.31
C GLY A 130 -20.47 -8.69 -9.94
N LEU A 131 -20.06 -7.47 -9.58
CA LEU A 131 -20.31 -6.89 -8.25
C LEU A 131 -21.09 -5.58 -8.36
N SER A 132 -22.13 -5.45 -7.55
CA SER A 132 -22.80 -4.17 -7.36
C SER A 132 -21.94 -3.20 -6.55
N TYR A 133 -22.30 -1.91 -6.58
CA TYR A 133 -21.69 -0.91 -5.70
C TYR A 133 -21.81 -1.30 -4.22
N CYS A 134 -22.93 -1.90 -3.82
CA CYS A 134 -23.17 -2.32 -2.44
C CYS A 134 -22.21 -3.45 -2.04
N ASP A 135 -21.97 -4.43 -2.91
CA ASP A 135 -21.03 -5.52 -2.65
C ASP A 135 -19.61 -5.00 -2.46
N VAL A 136 -19.21 -4.02 -3.28
CA VAL A 136 -17.90 -3.38 -3.18
C VAL A 136 -17.83 -2.56 -1.89
N ARG A 137 -18.83 -1.75 -1.57
CA ARG A 137 -18.89 -1.00 -0.32
C ARG A 137 -18.73 -1.92 0.88
N ASP A 138 -19.56 -2.95 0.99
CA ASP A 138 -19.59 -3.83 2.15
C ASP A 138 -18.28 -4.62 2.27
N ARG A 139 -17.65 -4.99 1.14
CA ARG A 139 -16.30 -5.57 1.12
C ARG A 139 -15.28 -4.67 1.81
N TYR A 140 -15.21 -3.38 1.47
CA TYR A 140 -14.23 -2.45 2.05
C TYR A 140 -14.58 -1.99 3.47
N GLU A 141 -15.87 -1.94 3.81
CA GLU A 141 -16.31 -1.60 5.18
C GLU A 141 -15.92 -2.66 6.24
N ASN A 142 -15.56 -3.88 5.82
CA ASN A 142 -14.93 -4.86 6.71
C ASN A 142 -13.56 -4.42 7.23
N PHE A 143 -12.89 -3.47 6.55
CA PHE A 143 -11.53 -3.01 6.90
C PHE A 143 -11.49 -1.71 7.69
N ARG A 144 -12.65 -1.10 7.99
CA ARG A 144 -12.69 0.16 8.74
C ARG A 144 -12.06 -0.04 10.12
N SER A 145 -11.19 0.87 10.54
CA SER A 145 -10.58 0.87 11.87
C SER A 145 -11.42 1.64 12.90
N ARG A 146 -11.29 1.32 14.19
CA ARG A 146 -11.73 2.15 15.32
C ARG A 146 -10.59 3.01 15.81
N CYS A 147 -10.93 4.19 16.31
CA CYS A 147 -10.09 4.95 17.23
C CYS A 147 -10.83 4.96 18.56
N THR A 148 -10.33 4.26 19.58
CA THR A 148 -10.90 4.35 20.93
C THR A 148 -10.22 5.45 21.74
N GLN A 149 -10.97 6.15 22.60
CA GLN A 149 -10.42 7.20 23.46
C GLN A 149 -9.43 6.64 24.51
N GLU A 150 -9.53 5.35 24.85
CA GLU A 150 -8.62 4.69 25.79
C GLU A 150 -7.22 4.46 25.22
N GLU A 151 -7.10 4.17 23.92
CA GLU A 151 -5.80 4.05 23.24
C GLU A 151 -5.02 5.36 23.23
N GLU A 152 -5.71 6.50 23.36
CA GLU A 152 -5.04 7.80 23.40
C GLU A 152 -4.14 7.95 24.64
N LYS A 153 -4.52 7.28 25.74
CA LYS A 153 -3.86 7.36 27.05
C LYS A 153 -2.84 6.23 27.28
N LYS A 154 -3.00 5.07 26.63
CA LYS A 154 -2.37 3.79 27.04
C LYS A 154 -0.92 3.50 26.56
N LYS A 155 -0.26 4.31 25.70
CA LYS A 155 1.07 3.93 25.16
C LYS A 155 2.11 5.06 25.13
N ILE A 156 2.44 5.58 26.31
CA ILE A 156 3.69 6.34 26.54
C ILE A 156 4.80 5.30 26.81
N VAL A 157 5.72 5.09 25.86
CA VAL A 157 6.87 4.20 26.06
C VAL A 157 8.05 5.05 26.54
N LYS A 158 8.60 4.74 27.72
CA LYS A 158 9.88 5.31 28.19
C LYS A 158 11.01 4.56 27.49
N ILE A 159 11.85 5.26 26.75
CA ILE A 159 13.07 4.68 26.15
C ILE A 159 14.26 5.26 26.91
N ASN A 160 15.08 4.40 27.52
CA ASN A 160 16.34 4.81 28.13
C ASN A 160 17.36 5.07 27.01
N LEU A 161 17.52 6.34 26.62
CA LEU A 161 18.67 6.77 25.83
C LEU A 161 19.84 6.94 26.82
N GLY A 162 20.78 6.00 26.78
CA GLY A 162 21.85 5.87 27.76
C GLY A 162 22.63 7.16 28.05
N ARG A 163 23.03 7.28 29.33
CA ARG A 163 23.96 8.24 29.95
C ARG A 163 23.68 9.73 29.67
N GLY A 164 22.86 10.33 30.53
CA GLY A 164 23.00 11.73 30.92
C GLY A 164 22.09 12.76 30.24
N ARG A 165 21.13 12.36 29.39
CA ARG A 165 20.17 13.31 28.79
C ARG A 165 18.73 12.98 29.17
N LYS A 166 17.98 14.04 29.52
CA LYS A 166 16.58 14.03 29.99
C LYS A 166 15.71 13.04 29.21
N THR A 167 14.89 12.27 29.92
CA THR A 167 13.94 11.31 29.35
C THR A 167 12.92 12.02 28.45
N HIS A 168 13.12 11.97 27.12
CA HIS A 168 12.10 12.42 26.18
C HIS A 168 11.00 11.37 26.06
N LYS A 169 9.77 11.71 26.46
CA LYS A 169 8.56 10.93 26.16
C LYS A 169 8.31 10.97 24.64
N ILE A 170 8.80 9.98 23.90
CA ILE A 170 8.47 9.85 22.47
C ILE A 170 7.09 9.19 22.36
N LYS A 171 6.10 9.94 21.86
CA LYS A 171 4.81 9.37 21.47
C LYS A 171 5.04 8.52 20.21
N ARG A 172 4.87 7.20 20.29
CA ARG A 172 4.83 6.35 19.08
C ARG A 172 3.63 6.77 18.24
N GLU A 173 3.79 6.80 16.91
CA GLU A 173 2.71 7.12 15.99
C GLU A 173 1.54 6.15 16.18
N ARG A 174 0.32 6.70 16.28
CA ARG A 174 -0.92 5.91 16.39
C ARG A 174 -1.30 5.41 15.01
N GLY A 175 -0.80 4.24 14.61
CA GLY A 175 -1.27 3.58 13.40
C GLY A 175 -2.74 3.16 13.56
N CYS A 176 -3.55 3.33 12.51
CA CYS A 176 -4.97 2.91 12.45
C CYS A 176 -5.10 1.38 12.38
N THR A 177 -4.70 0.66 13.43
CA THR A 177 -4.51 -0.81 13.38
C THR A 177 -5.55 -1.62 14.14
N GLU A 178 -6.48 -0.96 14.85
CA GLU A 178 -7.56 -1.63 15.56
C GLU A 178 -8.80 -1.71 14.66
N PRO A 179 -9.36 -2.90 14.39
CA PRO A 179 -10.50 -3.06 13.50
C PRO A 179 -11.79 -2.54 14.13
N PHE A 180 -12.71 -2.02 13.31
CA PHE A 180 -14.03 -1.58 13.76
C PHE A 180 -14.95 -2.75 14.11
N HIS A 181 -14.75 -3.93 13.53
CA HIS A 181 -15.33 -5.18 14.02
C HIS A 181 -14.43 -6.37 13.69
N GLY A 182 -14.60 -7.46 14.42
CA GLY A 182 -13.98 -8.74 14.11
C GLY A 182 -12.47 -8.77 14.38
N LYS A 183 -11.78 -9.70 13.73
CA LYS A 183 -10.33 -9.89 13.92
C LYS A 183 -9.53 -8.87 13.13
N LYS A 184 -8.37 -8.49 13.68
CA LYS A 184 -7.41 -7.60 13.02
C LYS A 184 -6.99 -8.20 11.68
N SER A 185 -7.35 -7.51 10.61
CA SER A 185 -7.07 -7.92 9.24
C SER A 185 -5.71 -7.38 8.78
N LYS A 186 -5.02 -8.13 7.93
CA LYS A 186 -3.81 -7.69 7.23
C LYS A 186 -3.93 -7.96 5.73
N CYS A 187 -3.39 -7.07 4.90
CA CYS A 187 -3.32 -7.26 3.46
C CYS A 187 -2.08 -8.11 3.12
N ILE A 188 -2.25 -9.12 2.26
CA ILE A 188 -1.17 -9.95 1.73
C ILE A 188 -1.12 -9.73 0.21
N ILE A 189 0.03 -9.28 -0.29
CA ILE A 189 0.26 -9.16 -1.74
C ILE A 189 0.82 -10.50 -2.22
N LYS A 190 0.06 -11.21 -3.04
CA LYS A 190 0.42 -12.51 -3.62
C LYS A 190 0.51 -12.39 -5.13
N ILE A 191 1.67 -12.69 -5.70
CA ILE A 191 1.89 -12.74 -7.16
C ILE A 191 1.83 -14.20 -7.61
N VAL A 192 1.00 -14.49 -8.61
CA VAL A 192 0.80 -15.82 -9.18
C VAL A 192 0.91 -15.76 -10.72
N PRO A 193 1.20 -16.88 -11.39
CA PRO A 193 1.13 -16.98 -12.85
C PRO A 193 -0.24 -16.54 -13.39
N LYS A 194 -0.25 -15.97 -14.60
CA LYS A 194 -1.45 -15.35 -15.21
C LYS A 194 -2.57 -16.35 -15.49
N ASP A 195 -2.22 -17.59 -15.73
CA ASP A 195 -3.08 -18.75 -15.96
C ASP A 195 -3.70 -19.33 -14.68
N SER A 196 -3.26 -18.86 -13.50
CA SER A 196 -3.87 -19.26 -12.23
C SER A 196 -5.34 -18.83 -12.17
N LYS A 197 -6.23 -19.77 -11.89
CA LYS A 197 -7.69 -19.54 -11.73
C LYS A 197 -8.07 -18.82 -10.43
N THR A 198 -7.12 -18.21 -9.75
CA THR A 198 -7.34 -17.59 -8.43
C THR A 198 -7.93 -16.19 -8.57
N PRO A 199 -8.99 -15.82 -7.82
CA PRO A 199 -9.52 -14.46 -7.86
C PRO A 199 -8.50 -13.45 -7.33
N THR A 200 -8.49 -12.26 -7.93
CA THR A 200 -7.57 -11.17 -7.59
C THR A 200 -7.73 -10.67 -6.17
N PHE A 201 -8.97 -10.55 -5.69
CA PHE A 201 -9.26 -10.12 -4.32
C PHE A 201 -9.75 -11.32 -3.52
N GLN A 202 -9.03 -11.64 -2.45
CA GLN A 202 -9.34 -12.72 -1.53
C GLN A 202 -9.49 -12.15 -0.12
N MET A 203 -10.54 -12.55 0.57
CA MET A 203 -10.79 -12.16 1.95
C MET A 203 -11.21 -13.39 2.74
N ASP A 204 -10.45 -13.68 3.80
CA ASP A 204 -10.74 -14.78 4.73
C ASP A 204 -12.15 -14.59 5.32
N LYS A 205 -12.90 -15.69 5.47
CA LYS A 205 -14.25 -15.69 6.06
C LYS A 205 -14.24 -15.04 7.46
N LYS A 206 -13.17 -15.21 8.23
CA LYS A 206 -12.98 -14.61 9.56
C LYS A 206 -12.84 -13.08 9.53
N CYS A 207 -12.51 -12.52 8.37
CA CYS A 207 -12.43 -11.07 8.16
C CYS A 207 -13.72 -10.49 7.58
N LYS A 208 -14.69 -11.33 7.19
CA LYS A 208 -16.01 -10.88 6.75
C LYS A 208 -16.92 -10.77 7.97
N LYS A 209 -17.69 -9.68 8.06
CA LYS A 209 -18.83 -9.65 8.98
C LYS A 209 -19.95 -10.51 8.41
N ILE A 210 -20.56 -11.31 9.28
CA ILE A 210 -21.83 -11.99 9.03
C ILE A 210 -22.86 -11.19 9.84
N LYS A 211 -23.90 -10.65 9.20
CA LYS A 211 -25.08 -10.21 9.95
C LYS A 211 -25.73 -11.48 10.49
N ILE A 212 -25.73 -11.64 11.81
CA ILE A 212 -26.63 -12.60 12.46
C ILE A 212 -27.99 -11.91 12.40
N ASN A 213 -28.89 -12.44 11.57
CA ASN A 213 -30.30 -12.04 11.59
C ASN A 213 -30.95 -12.64 12.83
#